data_AF-A0A349B9P8-F1
#
_entry.id   AF-A0A349B9P8-F1
#
_cell.length_a   1.000
_cell.length_b   1.000
_cell.length_c   1.000
_cell.angle_alpha   90.00
_cell.angle_beta   90.00
_cell.angle_gamma   90.00
#
_symmetry.space_group_name_H-M   'P 1'
#
loop_
_entity.id
_entity.type
_entity.pdbx_description
1 polymer ?
#
loop_
_entity_poly.entity_id
_entity_poly.type
_entity_poly.pdbx_seq_one_letter_code
_entity_poly.pdbx_strand_id
1 'polypeptide(L)'
;ALISGAVADRMRFAAWAVFVPIWSLIVYVPVVFWIYGLDAETGELIGWLGARGSLDFAGGTAIHINAGAAALAMVVVLGKRIGWPGEPMLPHNLPLVLLGTGILWFGWFG
;
A
#
# COMPACT_ATOMS: atom_id res chain seq x y z
N ALA A 1 -0.77 -5.64 0.16
CA ALA A 1 -1.44 -5.97 1.44
C ALA A 1 -2.07 -4.74 2.09
N LEU A 2 -1.35 -3.64 2.31
CA LEU A 2 -1.88 -2.46 3.02
C LEU A 2 -3.22 -1.89 2.46
N ILE A 3 -3.38 -1.86 1.14
CA ILE A 3 -4.61 -1.38 0.47
C ILE A 3 -5.84 -2.27 0.80
N SER A 4 -5.63 -3.57 1.07
CA SER A 4 -6.76 -4.51 1.26
C SER A 4 -7.58 -4.18 2.50
N GLY A 5 -6.96 -3.63 3.56
CA GLY A 5 -7.66 -3.20 4.77
C GLY A 5 -8.70 -2.12 4.50
N ALA A 6 -8.43 -1.24 3.54
CA ALA A 6 -9.37 -0.21 3.14
C ALA A 6 -10.58 -0.79 2.38
N VAL A 7 -10.42 -1.85 1.59
CA VAL A 7 -11.50 -2.39 0.74
C VAL A 7 -12.19 -3.63 1.31
N ALA A 8 -11.73 -4.12 2.46
CA ALA A 8 -12.29 -5.29 3.15
C ALA A 8 -13.82 -5.17 3.34
N ASP A 9 -14.51 -6.29 3.18
CA ASP A 9 -15.97 -6.44 3.31
C ASP A 9 -16.85 -5.64 2.33
N ARG A 10 -16.28 -4.97 1.32
CA ARG A 10 -17.04 -4.12 0.39
C ARG A 10 -16.63 -4.19 -1.08
N MET A 11 -15.49 -4.81 -1.38
CA MET A 11 -15.06 -5.04 -2.76
C MET A 11 -15.26 -6.50 -3.14
N ARG A 12 -15.80 -6.75 -4.34
CA ARG A 12 -15.91 -8.12 -4.88
C ARG A 12 -14.51 -8.68 -5.08
N PHE A 13 -14.28 -9.94 -4.68
CA PHE A 13 -12.97 -10.58 -4.82
C PHE A 13 -12.45 -10.56 -6.26
N ALA A 14 -13.32 -10.79 -7.26
CA ALA A 14 -12.94 -10.72 -8.66
C ALA A 14 -12.40 -9.34 -9.07
N ALA A 15 -13.02 -8.25 -8.59
CA ALA A 15 -12.52 -6.90 -8.84
C ALA A 15 -11.17 -6.67 -8.14
N TRP A 16 -11.00 -7.19 -6.92
CA TRP A 16 -9.74 -7.11 -6.18
C TRP A 16 -8.61 -7.87 -6.89
N ALA A 17 -8.88 -9.08 -7.37
CA ALA A 17 -7.94 -9.93 -8.09
C ALA A 17 -7.43 -9.30 -9.40
N VAL A 18 -8.25 -8.45 -10.03
CA VAL A 18 -7.86 -7.67 -11.21
C VAL A 18 -7.15 -6.36 -10.82
N PHE A 19 -7.64 -5.67 -9.80
CA PHE A 19 -7.05 -4.42 -9.32
C PHE A 19 -5.59 -4.59 -8.89
N VAL A 20 -5.27 -5.62 -8.11
CA VAL A 20 -3.92 -5.83 -7.55
C VAL A 20 -2.83 -5.91 -8.63
N PRO A 21 -2.89 -6.80 -9.65
CA PRO A 21 -1.84 -6.86 -10.67
C PRO A 21 -1.74 -5.57 -11.49
N ILE A 22 -2.88 -4.94 -11.83
CA ILE A 22 -2.90 -3.69 -12.59
C ILE A 22 -2.22 -2.57 -11.78
N TRP A 23 -2.62 -2.38 -10.52
CA TRP A 23 -2.03 -1.37 -9.65
C TRP A 23 -0.54 -1.64 -9.40
N SER A 24 -0.16 -2.89 -9.19
CA SER A 24 1.24 -3.27 -9.01
C SER A 24 2.10 -2.90 -10.22
N LEU A 25 1.62 -3.16 -11.43
CA LEU A 25 2.39 -2.89 -12.66
C LEU A 25 2.41 -1.41 -13.06
N ILE A 26 1.28 -0.71 -12.90
CA ILE A 26 1.11 0.64 -13.45
C ILE A 26 1.43 1.73 -12.40
N VAL A 27 1.31 1.41 -11.10
CA VAL A 27 1.55 2.38 -10.03
C VAL A 27 2.77 2.00 -9.21
N TYR A 28 2.79 0.80 -8.63
CA TYR A 28 3.88 0.41 -7.73
C TYR A 28 5.24 0.34 -8.43
N VAL A 29 5.34 -0.39 -9.54
CA VAL A 29 6.59 -0.53 -10.30
C VAL A 29 7.15 0.82 -10.74
N PRO A 30 6.37 1.73 -11.38
CA PRO A 30 6.88 3.05 -11.75
C PRO A 30 7.32 3.91 -10.56
N VAL A 31 6.55 3.93 -9.45
CA VAL A 31 6.90 4.72 -8.26
C VAL A 31 8.19 4.20 -7.61
N VAL A 32 8.37 2.87 -7.55
CA VAL A 32 9.63 2.26 -7.10
C VAL A 32 10.77 2.67 -8.02
N PHE A 33 10.60 2.61 -9.34
CA PHE A 33 11.62 3.04 -10.29
C PHE A 33 11.97 4.53 -10.17
N TRP A 34 11.01 5.40 -9.87
CA TRP A 34 11.28 6.84 -9.69
C TRP A 34 12.22 7.12 -8.52
N ILE A 35 12.19 6.29 -7.48
CA ILE A 35 12.94 6.49 -6.24
C ILE A 35 14.25 5.68 -6.27
N TYR A 36 14.17 4.43 -6.71
CA TYR A 36 15.24 3.42 -6.63
C TYR A 36 15.80 2.99 -7.97
N GLY A 37 15.35 3.58 -9.09
CA GLY A 37 15.84 3.24 -10.42
C GLY A 37 17.32 3.55 -10.53
N LEU A 38 18.12 2.51 -10.79
CA LEU A 38 19.57 2.60 -11.00
C LEU A 38 19.89 2.26 -12.45
N ASP A 39 20.88 2.96 -13.01
CA ASP A 39 21.51 2.56 -14.25
C ASP A 39 22.23 1.22 -14.05
N ALA A 40 22.05 0.29 -14.97
CA ALA A 40 22.58 -1.06 -14.84
C ALA A 40 24.10 -1.14 -15.03
N GLU A 41 24.70 -0.16 -15.74
CA GLU A 41 26.13 -0.13 -16.06
C GLU A 41 26.90 0.78 -15.09
N THR A 42 26.36 1.96 -14.79
CA THR A 42 27.05 2.98 -13.98
C THR A 42 26.69 2.90 -12.49
N GLY A 43 25.56 2.28 -12.14
CA GLY A 43 25.02 2.28 -10.79
C GLY A 43 24.51 3.65 -10.33
N GLU A 44 24.39 4.62 -11.24
CA GLU A 44 23.85 5.94 -10.92
C GLU A 44 22.34 5.91 -10.76
N LEU A 45 21.82 6.77 -9.89
CA LEU A 45 20.39 6.89 -9.63
C LEU A 45 19.71 7.64 -10.79
N ILE A 46 19.01 6.92 -11.65
CA ILE A 46 18.31 7.43 -12.83
C ILE A 46 16.80 7.64 -12.61
N GLY A 47 16.26 7.11 -11.51
CA GLY A 47 14.90 7.40 -11.09
C GLY A 47 14.72 8.90 -10.85
N TRP A 48 13.70 9.53 -11.42
CA TRP A 48 13.61 10.99 -11.43
C TRP A 48 13.52 11.64 -10.03
N LEU A 49 12.92 10.97 -9.05
CA LEU A 49 12.86 11.45 -7.66
C LEU A 49 14.21 11.21 -6.97
N GLY A 50 14.77 10.02 -7.16
CA GLY A 50 16.09 9.67 -6.63
C GLY A 50 17.18 10.63 -7.13
N ALA A 51 17.26 10.84 -8.44
CA ALA A 51 18.20 11.75 -9.10
C ALA A 51 18.09 13.21 -8.61
N ARG A 52 16.96 13.59 -8.01
CA ARG A 52 16.72 14.93 -7.43
C ARG A 52 16.96 14.99 -5.92
N GLY A 53 17.54 13.95 -5.33
CA GLY A 53 17.91 13.90 -3.91
C GLY A 53 16.79 13.40 -3.00
N SER A 54 15.76 12.72 -3.52
CA SER A 54 14.77 12.07 -2.67
C SER A 54 15.43 10.97 -1.82
N LEU A 55 15.29 11.07 -0.50
CA LEU A 55 15.78 10.07 0.45
C LEU A 55 14.63 9.21 0.94
N ASP A 56 14.60 7.96 0.52
CA ASP A 56 13.60 6.99 0.96
C ASP A 56 14.27 5.64 1.23
N PHE A 57 14.65 5.37 2.48
CA PHE A 57 15.45 4.19 2.81
C PHE A 57 14.66 2.88 2.70
N ALA A 58 13.42 2.85 3.18
CA ALA A 58 12.62 1.63 3.33
C ALA A 58 11.19 1.76 2.77
N GLY A 59 10.99 2.66 1.81
CA GLY A 59 9.71 2.83 1.12
C GLY A 59 8.68 3.65 1.91
N GLY A 60 9.08 4.69 2.62
CA GLY A 60 8.15 5.69 3.16
C GLY A 60 7.26 6.27 2.06
N THR A 61 7.85 6.62 0.91
CA THR A 61 7.10 7.08 -0.27
C THR A 61 6.66 5.89 -1.11
N ALA A 62 7.60 5.01 -1.46
CA ALA A 62 7.35 3.93 -2.42
C ALA A 62 6.27 2.93 -1.97
N ILE A 63 6.20 2.66 -0.66
CA ILE A 63 5.29 1.67 -0.06
C ILE A 63 4.17 2.37 0.71
N HIS A 64 4.49 3.17 1.74
CA HIS A 64 3.48 3.64 2.70
C HIS A 64 2.58 4.74 2.13
N ILE A 65 3.17 5.83 1.62
CA ILE A 65 2.39 6.92 0.99
C ILE A 65 1.65 6.40 -0.24
N ASN A 66 2.31 5.61 -1.08
CA ASN A 66 1.71 5.05 -2.28
C ASN A 66 0.49 4.17 -1.97
N ALA A 67 0.63 3.22 -1.04
CA ALA A 67 -0.48 2.37 -0.62
C ALA A 67 -1.58 3.16 0.11
N GLY A 68 -1.22 4.17 0.90
CA GLY A 68 -2.17 5.06 1.58
C GLY A 68 -3.01 5.90 0.60
N ALA A 69 -2.38 6.47 -0.42
CA ALA A 69 -3.06 7.21 -1.47
C ALA A 69 -3.99 6.31 -2.28
N ALA A 70 -3.54 5.10 -2.65
CA ALA A 70 -4.36 4.11 -3.32
C ALA A 70 -5.56 3.67 -2.45
N ALA A 71 -5.34 3.43 -1.15
CA ALA A 71 -6.39 3.10 -0.20
C ALA A 71 -7.44 4.23 -0.10
N LEU A 72 -7.00 5.49 -0.02
CA LEU A 72 -7.89 6.65 0.00
C LEU A 72 -8.72 6.74 -1.28
N ALA A 73 -8.08 6.63 -2.45
CA ALA A 73 -8.78 6.64 -3.74
C ALA A 73 -9.84 5.53 -3.80
N MET A 74 -9.51 4.31 -3.36
CA MET A 74 -10.46 3.20 -3.30
C MET A 74 -11.62 3.45 -2.33
N VAL A 75 -11.37 4.08 -1.18
CA VAL A 75 -12.45 4.46 -0.24
C VAL A 75 -13.40 5.48 -0.87
N VAL A 76 -12.88 6.45 -1.62
CA VAL A 76 -13.71 7.45 -2.33
C VAL A 76 -14.55 6.79 -3.42
N VAL A 77 -13.98 5.86 -4.18
CA VAL A 77 -14.69 5.15 -5.26
C VAL A 77 -15.74 4.16 -4.74
N LEU A 78 -15.39 3.37 -3.72
CA LEU A 78 -16.30 2.36 -3.15
C LEU A 78 -17.38 2.98 -2.24
N GLY A 79 -17.17 4.20 -1.75
CA GLY A 79 -18.06 4.86 -0.81
C GLY A 79 -17.96 4.32 0.62
N LYS A 80 -18.87 4.79 1.48
CA LYS A 80 -18.90 4.48 2.92
C LYS A 80 -19.45 3.06 3.16
N ARG A 81 -18.96 2.40 4.22
CA ARG A 81 -19.54 1.11 4.66
C ARG A 81 -20.96 1.33 5.20
N ILE A 82 -21.80 0.31 5.08
CA ILE A 82 -23.12 0.27 5.74
C ILE A 82 -22.89 0.39 7.25
N GLY A 83 -23.70 1.22 7.93
CA GLY A 83 -23.56 1.50 9.37
C GLY A 83 -22.60 2.64 9.72
N TRP A 84 -21.75 3.11 8.79
CA TRP A 84 -20.90 4.28 9.03
C TRP A 84 -21.73 5.58 9.05
N PRO A 85 -21.52 6.54 9.98
CA PRO A 85 -20.59 6.50 11.12
C PRO A 85 -21.28 6.06 12.43
N GLY A 86 -22.56 5.71 12.38
CA GLY A 86 -23.42 5.54 13.55
C GLY A 86 -23.26 4.20 14.29
N GLU A 87 -22.76 3.17 13.62
CA GLU A 87 -22.58 1.83 14.18
C GLU A 87 -21.09 1.53 14.46
N PRO A 88 -20.72 1.15 15.69
CA PRO A 88 -19.34 0.78 16.00
C PRO A 88 -18.93 -0.52 15.30
N MET A 89 -17.85 -0.46 14.51
CA MET A 89 -17.30 -1.62 13.80
C MET A 89 -16.25 -2.32 14.65
N LEU A 90 -16.69 -3.08 15.66
CA LEU A 90 -15.80 -3.78 16.59
C LEU A 90 -15.05 -4.95 15.89
N PRO A 91 -13.78 -5.19 16.24
CA PRO A 91 -13.05 -6.35 15.73
C PRO A 91 -13.67 -7.64 16.29
N HIS A 92 -13.95 -8.60 15.42
CA HIS A 92 -14.52 -9.89 15.83
C HIS A 92 -13.50 -10.77 16.60
N ASN A 93 -12.19 -10.52 16.42
CA ASN A 93 -11.12 -11.27 17.08
C ASN A 93 -9.90 -10.36 17.32
N LEU A 94 -9.85 -9.74 18.50
CA LEU A 94 -8.75 -8.86 18.89
C LEU A 94 -7.40 -9.60 19.03
N PRO A 95 -7.32 -10.82 19.60
CA PRO A 95 -6.08 -11.60 19.61
C PRO A 95 -5.45 -11.78 18.23
N LEU A 96 -6.24 -12.02 17.18
CA LEU A 96 -5.74 -12.17 15.81
C LEU A 96 -5.14 -10.85 15.27
N VAL A 97 -5.75 -9.70 15.58
CA VAL A 97 -5.21 -8.38 15.24
C VAL A 97 -3.85 -8.15 15.91
N LEU A 98 -3.73 -8.51 17.19
CA LEU A 98 -2.47 -8.39 17.93
C LEU A 98 -1.39 -9.34 17.39
N LEU A 99 -1.75 -10.57 17.04
CA LEU A 99 -0.84 -11.53 16.40
C LEU A 99 -0.32 -10.97 15.06
N GLY A 100 -1.21 -10.47 14.20
CA GLY A 100 -0.83 -9.86 12.93
C GLY A 100 0.08 -8.64 13.12
N THR A 101 -0.22 -7.80 14.11
CA THR A 101 0.61 -6.65 14.48
C THR A 101 2.00 -7.08 14.96
N GLY A 102 2.08 -8.13 15.77
CA GLY A 102 3.37 -8.69 16.23
C GLY A 102 4.21 -9.23 15.09
N ILE A 103 3.60 -9.94 14.12
CA ILE A 103 4.29 -10.43 12.92
C ILE A 103 4.78 -9.26 12.06
N LEU A 104 3.95 -8.22 11.86
CA LEU A 104 4.35 -7.03 11.11
C LEU A 104 5.51 -6.31 11.79
N TRP A 105 5.44 -6.10 13.10
CA TRP A 105 6.50 -5.46 13.87
C TRP A 105 7.82 -6.24 13.78
N PHE A 106 7.77 -7.56 13.97
CA PHE A 106 8.95 -8.41 13.82
C PHE A 106 9.50 -8.41 12.40
N GLY A 107 8.63 -8.52 11.39
CA GLY A 107 9.02 -8.50 9.98
C GLY A 107 9.59 -7.16 9.51
N TRP A 108 9.29 -6.06 10.20
CA TRP A 108 9.77 -4.73 9.86
C TRP A 108 11.25 -4.48 10.22
N PHE A 109 11.90 -5.42 10.92
CA PHE A 109 13.34 -5.36 11.17
C PHE A 109 14.20 -5.81 9.97
N GLY A 110 13.61 -6.48 8.97
CA GLY A 110 14.29 -6.91 7.75
C GLY A 110 14.33 -5.83 6.70
#